data_AF-A0A3U7JXH9-F1
#
_entry.id   AF-A0A3U7JXH9-F1
#
_cell.length_a   1.000
_cell.length_b   1.000
_cell.length_c   1.000
_cell.angle_alpha   90.00
_cell.angle_beta   90.00
_cell.angle_gamma   90.00
#
_symmetry.space_group_name_H-M   'P 1'
#
loop_
_entity.id
_entity.type
_entity.pdbx_description
1 polymer ?
#
loop_
_entity_poly.entity_id
_entity_poly.type
_entity_poly.pdbx_seq_one_letter_code
_entity_poly.pdbx_strand_id
1 'polypeptide(L)'
;MATYGALLTTPDGVQFVTPNTTPIALEKKLTATGSGIATITTTFNTEDVVMPFCCTTGAEAYFTYTISGNTISVQARQTVGQSQSLTLHLYLFTTKAQVPPAWGMAIWDKNGKCILTNETKILTDITTGGIVGEANSGVNLDITTTGKKAIAPQAAGFMVAVSSGGALQSPIGNTCYFNGASSRMRTMLAETPPTGWNRQVIDFKTSVKYIDASYYD
;
A
#
# COMPACT_ATOMS: atom_id res chain seq x y z
N MET A 1 11.81 -42.59 -11.05
CA MET A 1 10.69 -41.67 -10.79
C MET A 1 11.09 -40.83 -9.60
N ALA A 2 11.10 -39.49 -9.72
CA ALA A 2 11.43 -38.64 -8.57
C ALA A 2 10.35 -38.80 -7.50
N THR A 3 10.77 -39.12 -6.28
CA THR A 3 9.89 -39.41 -5.14
C THR A 3 9.18 -38.17 -4.60
N TYR A 4 9.63 -36.96 -5.00
CA TYR A 4 9.05 -35.68 -4.58
C TYR A 4 9.14 -34.64 -5.72
N GLY A 5 8.06 -33.88 -5.91
CA GLY A 5 7.92 -32.75 -6.83
C GLY A 5 6.53 -32.13 -6.68
N ALA A 6 6.43 -30.80 -6.71
CA ALA A 6 5.17 -30.08 -6.50
C ALA A 6 4.62 -29.53 -7.83
N LEU A 7 3.44 -30.01 -8.22
CA LEU A 7 2.60 -29.39 -9.23
C LEU A 7 1.70 -28.37 -8.50
N LEU A 8 1.90 -27.08 -8.76
CA LEU A 8 0.93 -26.06 -8.41
C LEU A 8 0.04 -25.91 -9.65
N THR A 9 -1.21 -26.38 -9.56
CA THR A 9 -2.35 -26.08 -10.48
C THR A 9 -3.57 -25.66 -9.68
N THR A 10 -4.35 -24.68 -10.14
CA THR A 10 -5.70 -24.44 -9.61
C THR A 10 -6.72 -25.44 -10.19
N PRO A 11 -7.86 -25.73 -9.52
CA PRO A 11 -8.93 -26.61 -10.03
C PRO A 11 -9.59 -26.14 -11.34
N ASP A 12 -9.46 -24.86 -11.67
CA ASP A 12 -9.84 -24.17 -12.90
C ASP A 12 -8.70 -24.11 -13.94
N GLY A 13 -7.55 -24.76 -13.68
CA GLY A 13 -6.56 -25.12 -14.68
C GLY A 13 -5.39 -24.15 -14.91
N VAL A 14 -5.16 -23.16 -14.05
CA VAL A 14 -4.03 -22.21 -14.21
C VAL A 14 -3.18 -22.11 -12.96
N GLN A 15 -2.01 -22.74 -12.99
CA GLN A 15 -0.79 -22.23 -12.32
C GLN A 15 0.40 -22.63 -13.18
N PHE A 16 1.22 -21.64 -13.53
CA PHE A 16 2.56 -21.88 -14.07
C PHE A 16 3.43 -20.67 -13.73
N VAL A 17 4.42 -20.87 -12.86
CA VAL A 17 5.57 -19.96 -12.81
C VAL A 17 6.32 -20.23 -14.12
N THR A 18 6.05 -19.42 -15.14
CA THR A 18 6.82 -19.46 -16.38
C THR A 18 8.26 -18.99 -16.08
N PRO A 19 9.24 -19.38 -16.90
CA PRO A 19 10.58 -18.80 -16.82
C PRO A 19 10.61 -17.26 -17.02
N ASN A 20 9.48 -16.65 -17.42
CA ASN A 20 9.31 -15.21 -17.61
C ASN A 20 8.46 -14.55 -16.51
N THR A 21 7.97 -15.28 -15.51
CA THR A 21 7.16 -14.70 -14.41
C THR A 21 7.99 -14.63 -13.15
N THR A 22 8.10 -13.42 -12.57
CA THR A 22 8.65 -13.22 -11.22
C THR A 22 7.50 -12.80 -10.31
N PRO A 23 7.17 -13.60 -9.27
CA PRO A 23 6.21 -13.19 -8.26
C PRO A 23 6.67 -11.90 -7.56
N ILE A 24 5.70 -11.08 -7.15
CA ILE A 24 5.96 -9.98 -6.24
C ILE A 24 5.92 -10.53 -4.82
N ALA A 25 6.97 -10.31 -4.03
CA ALA A 25 7.12 -10.87 -2.69
C ALA A 25 7.51 -9.79 -1.67
N LEU A 26 7.19 -10.03 -0.40
CA LEU A 26 7.55 -9.11 0.68
C LEU A 26 9.08 -9.04 0.79
N GLU A 27 9.63 -7.85 0.59
CA GLU A 27 11.06 -7.60 0.81
C GLU A 27 11.31 -7.06 2.21
N LYS A 28 10.51 -6.07 2.63
CA LYS A 28 10.72 -5.36 3.89
C LYS A 28 9.40 -5.12 4.59
N LYS A 29 9.39 -5.36 5.89
CA LYS A 29 8.39 -4.85 6.84
C LYS A 29 9.07 -3.82 7.72
N LEU A 30 8.61 -2.58 7.66
CA LEU A 30 9.21 -1.45 8.36
C LEU A 30 8.15 -0.70 9.17
N THR A 31 8.57 -0.08 10.27
CA THR A 31 7.69 0.77 11.10
C THR A 31 8.38 2.08 11.42
N ALA A 32 7.60 3.16 11.45
CA ALA A 32 8.03 4.46 11.97
C ALA A 32 6.94 5.08 12.83
N THR A 33 7.34 5.76 13.89
CA THR A 33 6.44 6.50 14.78
C THR A 33 6.61 7.99 14.60
N GLY A 34 5.55 8.76 14.83
CA GLY A 34 5.64 10.21 14.85
C GLY A 34 4.41 10.87 15.46
N SER A 35 4.38 12.20 15.39
CA SER A 35 3.30 13.04 15.88
C SER A 35 2.79 13.90 14.74
N GLY A 36 1.59 13.63 14.25
CA GLY A 36 1.05 14.25 13.02
C GLY A 36 1.66 13.73 11.72
N ILE A 37 2.94 13.32 11.72
CA ILE A 37 3.65 12.79 10.56
C ILE A 37 4.59 11.66 10.98
N ALA A 38 4.61 10.55 10.24
CA ALA A 38 5.66 9.53 10.30
C ALA A 38 6.18 9.21 8.89
N THR A 39 7.49 9.01 8.76
CA THR A 39 8.15 8.79 7.46
C THR A 39 9.04 7.55 7.53
N ILE A 40 8.97 6.70 6.51
CA ILE A 40 9.87 5.58 6.28
C ILE A 40 10.60 5.83 4.96
N THR A 41 11.94 5.80 5.01
CA THR A 41 12.78 5.86 3.81
C THR A 41 13.60 4.57 3.73
N THR A 42 13.55 3.90 2.58
CA THR A 42 14.32 2.68 2.34
C THR A 42 14.74 2.59 0.88
N THR A 43 15.77 1.81 0.61
CA THR A 43 16.23 1.49 -0.74
C THR A 43 15.59 0.21 -1.28
N PHE A 44 15.62 0.08 -2.60
CA PHE A 44 15.27 -1.13 -3.36
C PHE A 44 16.19 -1.20 -4.61
N ASN A 45 16.28 -2.35 -5.27
CA ASN A 45 17.00 -2.42 -6.55
C ASN A 45 16.15 -1.75 -7.64
N THR A 46 16.73 -0.82 -8.39
CA THR A 46 16.02 -0.07 -9.45
C THR A 46 15.50 -0.94 -10.59
N GLU A 47 16.02 -2.16 -10.75
CA GLU A 47 15.54 -3.13 -11.72
C GLU A 47 14.29 -3.89 -11.23
N ASP A 48 13.99 -3.83 -9.94
CA ASP A 48 12.83 -4.50 -9.36
C ASP A 48 11.59 -3.60 -9.39
N VAL A 49 10.43 -4.23 -9.64
CA VAL A 49 9.14 -3.59 -9.37
C VAL A 49 9.03 -3.37 -7.86
N VAL A 50 8.49 -2.23 -7.44
CA VAL A 50 8.27 -1.90 -6.03
C VAL A 50 6.82 -1.49 -5.80
N MET A 51 6.19 -2.07 -4.78
CA MET A 51 4.80 -1.78 -4.41
C MET A 51 4.66 -1.65 -2.89
N PRO A 52 4.42 -0.43 -2.37
CA PRO A 52 4.21 -0.21 -0.95
C PRO A 52 2.75 -0.49 -0.55
N PHE A 53 2.54 -1.21 0.54
CA PHE A 53 1.27 -1.28 1.25
C PHE A 53 1.43 -0.71 2.66
N CYS A 54 0.50 0.16 3.06
CA CYS A 54 0.62 0.96 4.27
C CYS A 54 -0.58 0.80 5.18
N CYS A 55 -0.35 0.76 6.49
CA CYS A 55 -1.38 0.96 7.49
C CYS A 55 -0.87 1.82 8.65
N THR A 56 -1.79 2.46 9.34
CA THR A 56 -1.51 3.23 10.56
C THR A 56 -2.15 2.60 11.78
N THR A 57 -1.54 2.85 12.93
CA THR A 57 -2.12 2.62 14.26
C THR A 57 -1.90 3.88 15.11
N GLY A 58 -2.63 4.03 16.22
CA GLY A 58 -2.59 5.25 17.04
C GLY A 58 -3.52 6.34 16.53
N ALA A 59 -3.33 6.80 15.29
CA ALA A 59 -4.23 7.78 14.65
C ALA A 59 -4.34 7.58 13.13
N GLU A 60 -5.45 8.07 12.55
CA GLU A 60 -5.66 8.08 11.10
C GLU A 60 -4.73 9.09 10.42
N ALA A 61 -4.18 8.71 9.28
CA ALA A 61 -3.34 9.55 8.43
C ALA A 61 -3.43 9.09 6.96
N TYR A 62 -3.32 10.02 6.02
CA TYR A 62 -3.24 9.69 4.60
C TYR A 62 -1.80 9.38 4.20
N PHE A 63 -1.68 8.54 3.17
CA PHE A 63 -0.38 8.09 2.68
C PHE A 63 0.06 8.84 1.43
N THR A 64 1.34 9.18 1.39
CA THR A 64 2.04 9.61 0.18
C THR A 64 3.32 8.81 0.04
N TYR A 65 3.80 8.66 -1.18
CA TYR A 65 5.14 8.16 -1.41
C TYR A 65 5.81 8.87 -2.57
N THR A 66 7.13 8.90 -2.53
CA THR A 66 7.98 9.34 -3.63
C THR A 66 9.04 8.29 -3.90
N ILE A 67 9.38 8.12 -5.17
CA ILE A 67 10.50 7.28 -5.61
C ILE A 67 11.50 8.20 -6.28
N SER A 68 12.75 8.14 -5.84
CA SER A 68 13.87 8.88 -6.43
C SER A 68 15.08 7.97 -6.49
N GLY A 69 15.51 7.63 -7.72
CA GLY A 69 16.53 6.62 -7.95
C GLY A 69 16.15 5.29 -7.31
N ASN A 70 17.03 4.78 -6.44
CA ASN A 70 16.85 3.52 -5.73
C ASN A 70 16.14 3.66 -4.37
N THR A 71 15.59 4.83 -4.06
CA THR A 71 15.01 5.15 -2.75
C THR A 71 13.52 5.40 -2.87
N ILE A 72 12.75 4.75 -1.99
CA ILE A 72 11.34 5.05 -1.76
C ILE A 72 11.18 5.70 -0.38
N SER A 73 10.48 6.82 -0.34
CA SER A 73 10.08 7.50 0.89
C SER A 73 8.56 7.47 0.99
N VAL A 74 8.05 6.87 2.07
CA VAL A 74 6.62 6.73 2.34
C VAL A 74 6.30 7.53 3.59
N GLN A 75 5.25 8.34 3.52
CA GLN A 75 4.81 9.16 4.64
C GLN A 75 3.35 8.87 4.98
N ALA A 76 3.07 8.78 6.28
CA ALA A 76 1.74 8.94 6.83
C ALA A 76 1.63 10.36 7.40
N ARG A 77 0.69 11.15 6.89
CA ARG A 77 0.49 12.54 7.31
C ARG A 77 -0.97 12.75 7.73
N GLN A 78 -1.17 13.40 8.88
CA GLN A 78 -2.47 13.89 9.30
C GLN A 78 -2.77 15.23 8.61
N THR A 79 -4.03 15.64 8.62
CA THR A 79 -4.41 16.98 8.17
C THR A 79 -3.64 18.04 8.95
N VAL A 80 -3.14 19.09 8.28
CA VAL A 80 -2.46 20.22 8.93
C VAL A 80 -3.28 20.72 10.12
N GLY A 81 -2.61 20.90 11.26
CA GLY A 81 -3.22 21.25 12.54
C GLY A 81 -3.56 20.06 13.44
N GLN A 82 -3.49 18.82 12.92
CA GLN A 82 -3.56 17.60 13.73
C GLN A 82 -2.15 17.10 14.07
N SER A 83 -1.96 16.61 15.29
CA SER A 83 -0.66 16.14 15.80
C SER A 83 -0.82 15.02 16.81
N GLN A 84 -1.67 14.04 16.50
CA GLN A 84 -1.81 12.83 17.31
C GLN A 84 -0.62 11.89 17.05
N SER A 85 -0.28 11.10 18.07
CA SER A 85 0.73 10.06 17.91
C SER A 85 0.22 8.96 16.99
N LEU A 86 1.06 8.58 16.02
CA LEU A 86 0.75 7.53 15.05
C LEU A 86 1.97 6.67 14.76
N THR A 87 1.71 5.43 14.38
CA THR A 87 2.71 4.49 13.87
C THR A 87 2.33 4.10 12.45
N LEU A 88 3.22 4.38 11.49
CA LEU A 88 3.16 3.89 10.12
C LEU A 88 3.79 2.50 10.05
N HIS A 89 3.07 1.54 9.46
CA HIS A 89 3.58 0.23 9.07
C HIS A 89 3.65 0.17 7.54
N LEU A 90 4.82 -0.18 7.01
CA LEU A 90 5.07 -0.35 5.58
C LEU A 90 5.40 -1.82 5.29
N TYR A 91 4.66 -2.40 4.36
CA TYR A 91 4.96 -3.68 3.72
C TYR A 91 5.42 -3.38 2.29
N LEU A 92 6.73 -3.46 2.07
CA LEU A 92 7.33 -3.19 0.76
C LEU A 92 7.47 -4.50 0.01
N PHE A 93 6.71 -4.63 -1.07
CA PHE A 93 6.79 -5.79 -1.94
C PHE A 93 7.61 -5.47 -3.18
N THR A 94 8.49 -6.39 -3.57
CA THR A 94 9.32 -6.25 -4.75
C THR A 94 9.47 -7.54 -5.53
N THR A 95 10.04 -7.46 -6.74
CA THR A 95 10.43 -8.62 -7.54
C THR A 95 11.84 -9.12 -7.20
N LYS A 96 12.39 -8.73 -6.04
CA LYS A 96 13.77 -9.04 -5.66
C LYS A 96 14.06 -10.55 -5.71
N ALA A 97 15.27 -10.86 -6.14
CA ALA A 97 15.81 -12.21 -6.04
C ALA A 97 15.71 -12.74 -4.60
N GLN A 98 15.08 -13.88 -4.44
CA GLN A 98 14.98 -14.57 -3.16
C GLN A 98 16.33 -15.18 -2.80
N VAL A 99 16.64 -15.23 -1.50
CA VAL A 99 17.82 -15.95 -1.02
C VAL A 99 17.48 -17.44 -1.06
N PRO A 100 18.26 -18.29 -1.76
CA PRO A 100 18.02 -19.73 -1.74
C PRO A 100 17.98 -20.25 -0.30
N PRO A 101 16.98 -21.08 0.06
CA PRO A 101 16.81 -21.52 1.43
C PRO A 101 17.88 -22.56 1.76
N ALA A 102 18.23 -22.68 3.04
CA ALA A 102 19.18 -23.70 3.48
C ALA A 102 18.66 -25.14 3.23
N TRP A 103 17.33 -25.31 3.16
CA TRP A 103 16.64 -26.55 2.86
C TRP A 103 15.29 -26.25 2.21
N GLY A 104 14.75 -27.19 1.44
CA GLY A 104 13.43 -27.07 0.83
C GLY A 104 13.48 -26.81 -0.67
N MET A 105 12.52 -26.02 -1.16
CA MET A 105 12.33 -25.79 -2.59
C MET A 105 12.70 -24.36 -2.94
N ALA A 106 13.38 -24.19 -4.06
CA ALA A 106 13.56 -22.92 -4.72
C ALA A 106 13.20 -23.05 -6.21
N ILE A 107 12.73 -21.95 -6.79
CA ILE A 107 12.37 -21.83 -8.20
C ILE A 107 13.19 -20.69 -8.78
N TRP A 108 13.74 -20.90 -9.96
CA TRP A 108 14.54 -19.93 -10.69
C TRP A 108 13.88 -19.53 -12.00
N ASP A 109 14.07 -18.27 -12.40
CA ASP A 109 13.70 -17.82 -13.75
C ASP A 109 14.70 -18.30 -14.80
N LYS A 110 14.45 -17.98 -16.08
CA LYS A 110 15.34 -18.37 -17.20
C LYS A 110 16.76 -17.82 -17.10
N ASN A 111 16.97 -16.74 -16.34
CA ASN A 111 18.24 -16.06 -16.18
C ASN A 111 19.00 -16.54 -14.94
N GLY A 112 18.47 -17.52 -14.20
CA GLY A 112 19.06 -18.01 -12.96
C GLY A 112 18.79 -17.14 -11.73
N LYS A 113 17.83 -16.22 -11.79
CA LYS A 113 17.35 -15.46 -10.61
C LYS A 113 16.45 -16.39 -9.78
N CYS A 114 16.75 -16.57 -8.50
CA CYS A 114 15.84 -17.27 -7.59
C CYS A 114 14.61 -16.38 -7.34
N ILE A 115 13.43 -16.84 -7.75
CA ILE A 115 12.18 -16.05 -7.75
C ILE A 115 11.17 -16.52 -6.70
N LEU A 116 11.35 -17.73 -6.18
CA LEU A 116 10.48 -18.28 -5.14
C LEU A 116 11.26 -19.28 -4.29
N THR A 117 10.97 -19.32 -3.00
CA THR A 117 11.37 -20.38 -2.08
C THR A 117 10.18 -20.81 -1.23
N ASN A 118 10.32 -21.88 -0.46
CA ASN A 118 9.32 -22.26 0.56
C ASN A 118 9.13 -21.21 1.67
N GLU A 119 10.03 -20.23 1.78
CA GLU A 119 9.99 -19.15 2.78
C GLU A 119 9.46 -17.83 2.18
N THR A 120 9.26 -17.77 0.86
CA THR A 120 8.81 -16.55 0.18
C THR A 120 7.38 -16.19 0.56
N LYS A 121 7.20 -15.02 1.17
CA LYS A 121 5.90 -14.40 1.41
C LYS A 121 5.43 -13.65 0.15
N ILE A 122 4.75 -14.37 -0.75
CA ILE A 122 4.21 -13.80 -2.00
C ILE A 122 3.09 -12.79 -1.67
N LEU A 123 2.98 -11.72 -2.46
CA LEU A 123 1.82 -10.84 -2.48
C LEU A 123 0.59 -11.60 -2.99
N THR A 124 -0.38 -11.86 -2.12
CA THR A 124 -1.62 -12.57 -2.45
C THR A 124 -2.84 -11.74 -2.03
N ASP A 125 -4.01 -12.15 -2.50
CA ASP A 125 -5.30 -11.71 -1.95
C ASP A 125 -5.54 -10.19 -1.99
N ILE A 126 -5.01 -9.53 -3.02
CA ILE A 126 -5.29 -8.11 -3.26
C ILE A 126 -6.79 -7.95 -3.51
N THR A 127 -7.44 -7.28 -2.57
CA THR A 127 -8.87 -6.99 -2.62
C THR A 127 -9.09 -5.54 -3.02
N THR A 128 -10.21 -5.28 -3.70
CA THR A 128 -10.62 -3.93 -4.06
C THR A 128 -11.70 -3.46 -3.11
N GLY A 129 -11.47 -2.32 -2.46
CA GLY A 129 -12.46 -1.60 -1.67
C GLY A 129 -13.08 -0.47 -2.49
N GLY A 130 -14.41 -0.45 -2.53
CA GLY A 130 -15.19 0.52 -3.29
C GLY A 130 -15.29 0.13 -4.77
N ILE A 131 -16.20 0.78 -5.49
CA ILE A 131 -16.41 0.58 -6.92
C ILE A 131 -16.24 1.93 -7.60
N VAL A 132 -15.32 2.01 -8.57
CA VAL A 132 -15.01 3.25 -9.29
C VAL A 132 -16.29 3.84 -9.89
N GLY A 133 -16.58 5.11 -9.59
CA GLY A 133 -17.75 5.83 -10.10
C GLY A 133 -19.01 5.72 -9.23
N GLU A 134 -19.04 4.80 -8.26
CA GLU A 134 -20.17 4.62 -7.34
C GLU A 134 -20.12 5.57 -6.14
N ALA A 135 -21.19 5.56 -5.32
CA ALA A 135 -21.34 6.43 -4.16
C ALA A 135 -20.20 6.29 -3.12
N ASN A 136 -19.73 5.06 -2.87
CA ASN A 136 -18.64 4.77 -1.94
C ASN A 136 -17.30 4.61 -2.70
N SER A 137 -16.85 5.70 -3.33
CA SER A 137 -15.61 5.76 -4.12
C SER A 137 -14.99 7.14 -4.09
N GLY A 138 -13.73 7.21 -4.52
CA GLY A 138 -12.95 8.44 -4.59
C GLY A 138 -12.94 9.17 -3.26
N VAL A 139 -13.29 10.46 -3.26
CA VAL A 139 -13.31 11.28 -2.04
C VAL A 139 -14.33 10.81 -1.00
N ASN A 140 -15.34 10.03 -1.39
CA ASN A 140 -16.38 9.53 -0.50
C ASN A 140 -16.09 8.13 0.05
N LEU A 141 -14.94 7.53 -0.28
CA LEU A 141 -14.57 6.20 0.19
C LEU A 141 -14.57 6.15 1.73
N ASP A 142 -15.34 5.22 2.30
CA ASP A 142 -15.32 4.84 3.72
C ASP A 142 -15.76 3.38 3.86
N ILE A 143 -14.80 2.51 4.19
CA ILE A 143 -15.00 1.07 4.29
C ILE A 143 -14.32 0.59 5.55
N THR A 144 -15.00 -0.27 6.31
CA THR A 144 -14.41 -0.95 7.47
C THR A 144 -14.40 -2.45 7.24
N THR A 145 -13.26 -3.08 7.47
CA THR A 145 -13.08 -4.54 7.36
C THR A 145 -12.44 -5.10 8.62
N THR A 146 -12.77 -6.35 8.96
CA THR A 146 -12.18 -7.04 10.11
C THR A 146 -10.72 -7.37 9.88
N GLY A 147 -9.92 -7.30 10.94
CA GLY A 147 -8.49 -7.59 10.90
C GLY A 147 -7.66 -6.40 10.43
N LYS A 148 -6.34 -6.59 10.45
CA LYS A 148 -5.39 -5.56 10.04
C LYS A 148 -5.20 -5.62 8.54
N LYS A 149 -5.59 -4.55 7.84
CA LYS A 149 -5.37 -4.37 6.40
C LYS A 149 -4.31 -3.31 6.14
N ALA A 150 -3.69 -3.39 4.97
CA ALA A 150 -2.79 -2.37 4.45
C ALA A 150 -3.19 -2.02 3.02
N ILE A 151 -3.04 -0.75 2.63
CA ILE A 151 -3.47 -0.24 1.32
C ILE A 151 -2.29 0.20 0.47
N ALA A 152 -2.41 0.06 -0.85
CA ALA A 152 -1.54 0.77 -1.76
C ALA A 152 -1.90 2.28 -1.71
N PRO A 153 -0.95 3.19 -1.38
CA PRO A 153 -1.24 4.61 -1.35
C PRO A 153 -1.72 5.13 -2.71
N GLN A 154 -2.80 5.90 -2.69
CA GLN A 154 -3.38 6.51 -3.89
C GLN A 154 -4.05 7.84 -3.54
N ALA A 155 -3.98 8.81 -4.45
CA ALA A 155 -4.73 10.05 -4.34
C ALA A 155 -6.21 9.79 -4.68
N ALA A 156 -7.11 10.31 -3.86
CA ALA A 156 -8.55 10.27 -4.09
C ALA A 156 -9.06 11.52 -4.83
N GLY A 157 -8.31 12.61 -4.79
CA GLY A 157 -8.69 13.85 -5.46
C GLY A 157 -7.96 15.07 -4.90
N PHE A 158 -8.52 16.23 -5.20
CA PHE A 158 -8.07 17.53 -4.69
C PHE A 158 -9.24 18.35 -4.14
N MET A 159 -8.97 19.12 -3.10
CA MET A 159 -9.79 20.25 -2.69
C MET A 159 -9.14 21.51 -3.25
N VAL A 160 -9.83 22.21 -4.16
CA VAL A 160 -9.44 23.53 -4.65
C VAL A 160 -10.28 24.57 -3.93
N ALA A 161 -9.65 25.60 -3.38
CA ALA A 161 -10.34 26.68 -2.73
C ALA A 161 -9.82 28.04 -3.20
N VAL A 162 -10.72 28.99 -3.40
CA VAL A 162 -10.39 30.34 -3.88
C VAL A 162 -11.09 31.41 -3.05
N SER A 163 -10.39 32.51 -2.83
CA SER A 163 -10.90 33.73 -2.20
C SER A 163 -10.26 34.97 -2.83
N SER A 164 -10.69 36.17 -2.42
CA SER A 164 -9.98 37.41 -2.79
C SER A 164 -8.54 37.46 -2.27
N GLY A 165 -8.20 36.67 -1.26
CA GLY A 165 -6.86 36.58 -0.67
C GLY A 165 -5.94 35.52 -1.31
N GLY A 166 -6.42 34.73 -2.27
CA GLY A 166 -5.60 33.74 -2.97
C GLY A 166 -6.31 32.43 -3.31
N ALA A 167 -5.53 31.43 -3.72
CA ALA A 167 -5.98 30.08 -4.07
C ALA A 167 -5.17 29.02 -3.32
N LEU A 168 -5.82 27.90 -2.97
CA LEU A 168 -5.24 26.75 -2.30
C LEU A 168 -5.67 25.47 -3.03
N GLN A 169 -4.74 24.54 -3.24
CA GLN A 169 -5.02 23.19 -3.70
C GLN A 169 -4.47 22.20 -2.67
N SER A 170 -5.36 21.51 -1.96
CA SER A 170 -5.01 20.48 -0.99
C SER A 170 -5.27 19.08 -1.56
N PRO A 171 -4.29 18.16 -1.56
CA PRO A 171 -4.54 16.77 -1.92
C PRO A 171 -5.48 16.09 -0.93
N ILE A 172 -6.24 15.13 -1.43
CA ILE A 172 -7.06 14.19 -0.67
C ILE A 172 -6.45 12.80 -0.91
N GLY A 173 -5.97 12.16 0.15
CA GLY A 173 -5.29 10.87 0.08
C GLY A 173 -6.06 9.76 0.78
N ASN A 174 -5.85 8.52 0.33
CA ASN A 174 -6.39 7.35 0.99
C ASN A 174 -5.65 7.05 2.29
N THR A 175 -6.40 6.51 3.25
CA THR A 175 -5.93 6.14 4.59
C THR A 175 -6.29 4.67 4.86
N CYS A 176 -5.54 4.05 5.76
CA CYS A 176 -5.90 2.76 6.34
C CYS A 176 -5.46 2.77 7.80
N TYR A 177 -6.43 2.77 8.70
CA TYR A 177 -6.20 2.83 10.13
C TYR A 177 -6.71 1.56 10.80
N PHE A 178 -5.82 0.89 11.54
CA PHE A 178 -6.14 -0.28 12.33
C PHE A 178 -6.31 0.10 13.80
N ASN A 179 -7.48 -0.21 14.37
CA ASN A 179 -7.82 0.13 15.76
C ASN A 179 -7.54 -1.01 16.76
N GLY A 180 -6.90 -2.10 16.32
CA GLY A 180 -6.68 -3.31 17.13
C GLY A 180 -7.64 -4.47 16.81
N ALA A 181 -8.76 -4.21 16.13
CA ALA A 181 -9.72 -5.24 15.71
C ALA A 181 -10.11 -5.16 14.23
N SER A 182 -10.25 -3.95 13.70
CA SER A 182 -10.70 -3.67 12.33
C SER A 182 -9.85 -2.58 11.69
N SER A 183 -9.74 -2.63 10.37
CA SER A 183 -9.16 -1.57 9.56
C SER A 183 -10.25 -0.74 8.90
N ARG A 184 -10.17 0.58 9.10
CA ARG A 184 -10.99 1.56 8.38
C ARG A 184 -10.15 2.19 7.27
N MET A 185 -10.67 2.12 6.06
CA MET A 185 -10.11 2.72 4.85
C MET A 185 -11.01 3.85 4.40
N ARG A 186 -10.51 5.08 4.48
CA ARG A 186 -11.24 6.29 4.10
C ARG A 186 -10.32 7.32 3.49
N THR A 187 -10.86 8.45 3.05
CA THR A 187 -10.05 9.58 2.60
C THR A 187 -9.83 10.62 3.68
N MET A 188 -8.70 11.32 3.59
CA MET A 188 -8.41 12.50 4.42
C MET A 188 -7.75 13.58 3.55
N LEU A 189 -8.04 14.84 3.87
CA LEU A 189 -7.40 15.96 3.20
C LEU A 189 -6.10 16.36 3.90
N ALA A 190 -5.15 16.85 3.12
CA ALA A 190 -3.88 17.32 3.64
C ALA A 190 -4.01 18.62 4.44
N GLU A 191 -4.87 19.54 4.03
CA GLU A 191 -5.05 20.84 4.67
C GLU A 191 -6.48 21.35 4.49
N THR A 192 -7.08 21.86 5.56
CA THR A 192 -8.43 22.46 5.52
C THR A 192 -8.36 23.89 5.01
N PRO A 193 -9.03 24.24 3.90
CA PRO A 193 -9.10 25.64 3.46
C PRO A 193 -9.73 26.54 4.53
N PRO A 194 -9.32 27.81 4.65
CA PRO A 194 -9.89 28.72 5.63
C PRO A 194 -11.42 28.87 5.49
N THR A 195 -12.07 29.27 6.58
CA THR A 195 -13.51 29.55 6.59
C THR A 195 -13.83 30.72 5.64
N GLY A 196 -14.91 30.59 4.88
CA GLY A 196 -15.37 31.61 3.92
C GLY A 196 -14.73 31.56 2.53
N TRP A 197 -13.77 30.67 2.29
CA TRP A 197 -13.26 30.41 0.94
C TRP A 197 -14.25 29.59 0.13
N ASN A 198 -14.39 29.86 -1.17
CA ASN A 198 -15.19 29.05 -2.07
C ASN A 198 -14.44 27.74 -2.34
N ARG A 199 -15.08 26.59 -2.09
CA ARG A 199 -14.44 25.26 -2.13
C ARG A 199 -15.06 24.41 -3.22
N GLN A 200 -14.21 23.73 -3.99
CA GLN A 200 -14.59 22.74 -4.98
C GLN A 200 -13.76 21.48 -4.79
N VAL A 201 -14.44 20.33 -4.78
CA VAL A 201 -13.78 19.03 -4.75
C VAL A 201 -13.63 18.50 -6.18
N ILE A 202 -12.41 18.14 -6.55
CA ILE A 202 -12.09 17.39 -7.76
C ILE A 202 -11.92 15.93 -7.32
N ASP A 203 -12.91 15.10 -7.65
CA ASP A 203 -12.96 13.70 -7.26
C ASP A 203 -12.39 12.82 -8.38
N PHE A 204 -11.41 11.98 -8.05
CA PHE A 204 -10.81 11.04 -9.01
C PHE A 204 -11.59 9.73 -9.13
N LYS A 205 -12.66 9.54 -8.34
CA LYS A 205 -13.51 8.34 -8.36
C LYS A 205 -12.74 7.04 -8.15
N THR A 206 -11.66 7.09 -7.38
CA THR A 206 -10.75 5.95 -7.19
C THR A 206 -11.35 4.86 -6.30
N SER A 207 -10.82 3.64 -6.44
CA SER A 207 -11.01 2.56 -5.45
C SER A 207 -9.73 2.42 -4.64
N VAL A 208 -9.76 1.64 -3.56
CA VAL A 208 -8.55 1.29 -2.81
C VAL A 208 -8.19 -0.17 -3.03
N LYS A 209 -6.91 -0.44 -3.29
CA LYS A 209 -6.39 -1.82 -3.27
C LYS A 209 -5.82 -2.10 -1.89
N TYR A 210 -6.22 -3.22 -1.30
CA TYR A 210 -5.79 -3.58 0.05
C TYR A 210 -5.46 -5.07 0.16
N ILE A 211 -4.61 -5.38 1.14
CA ILE A 211 -4.18 -6.74 1.46
C ILE A 211 -4.53 -7.07 2.92
N ASP A 212 -4.57 -8.36 3.24
CA ASP A 212 -4.54 -8.80 4.63
C ASP A 212 -3.11 -8.74 5.18
N ALA A 213 -2.88 -7.84 6.14
CA ALA A 213 -1.54 -7.64 6.68
C ALA A 213 -1.12 -8.78 7.62
N SER A 214 -2.05 -9.60 8.12
CA SER A 214 -1.73 -10.70 9.04
C SER A 214 -0.87 -11.80 8.39
N TYR A 215 -0.94 -11.96 7.06
CA TYR A 215 -0.08 -12.91 6.34
C TYR A 215 1.40 -12.46 6.31
N TYR A 216 1.66 -11.19 6.61
CA TYR A 216 2.98 -10.57 6.51
C TYR A 216 3.52 -10.09 7.85
N ASP A 217 2.72 -10.20 8.91
CA ASP A 217 3.12 -9.79 10.25
C ASP A 217 4.18 -10.70 10.90
#